data_AF-M2BFK3-F1
#
_entry.id   AF-M2BFK3-F1
#
_cell.length_a   1.000
_cell.length_b   1.000
_cell.length_c   1.000
_cell.angle_alpha   90.00
_cell.angle_beta   90.00
_cell.angle_gamma   90.00
#
_symmetry.space_group_name_H-M   'P 1'
#
loop_
_entity.id
_entity.type
_entity.pdbx_description
1 polymer ?
#
loop_
_entity_poly.entity_id
_entity_poly.type
_entity_poly.pdbx_seq_one_letter_code
_entity_poly.pdbx_strand_id
1 'polypeptide(L)' 'MSNSNIGIRYAADGDIETYDKRTGKTTGHITTMGNFIEETEEHRKARKERWDKAFKAHGIKCE' A
#
# COMPACT_ATOMS: atom_id res chain seq x y z
N MET A 1 -1.60 2.23 -26.79
CA MET A 1 -2.28 1.01 -26.33
C MET A 1 -3.01 1.36 -25.04
N SER A 2 -4.33 1.14 -24.97
CA SER A 2 -5.09 1.44 -23.76
C SER A 2 -4.82 0.36 -22.70
N ASN A 3 -4.30 0.74 -21.53
CA ASN A 3 -4.06 -0.13 -20.38
C ASN A 3 -5.38 -0.57 -19.67
N SER A 4 -6.51 -0.56 -20.37
CA SER A 4 -7.84 -0.85 -19.82
C SER A 4 -8.00 -2.26 -19.26
N ASN A 5 -7.11 -3.19 -19.62
CA ASN A 5 -7.12 -4.58 -19.17
C ASN A 5 -6.32 -4.84 -17.89
N ILE A 6 -5.61 -3.85 -17.34
CA ILE A 6 -4.89 -4.00 -16.07
C ILE A 6 -5.81 -3.55 -14.92
N GLY A 7 -5.96 -4.40 -13.91
CA GLY A 7 -6.62 -4.11 -12.64
C GLY A 7 -5.62 -4.07 -11.49
N ILE A 8 -6.02 -3.46 -10.37
CA ILE A 8 -5.24 -3.42 -9.12
C ILE A 8 -6.10 -4.05 -8.03
N ARG A 9 -5.54 -4.94 -7.21
CA ARG A 9 -6.23 -5.55 -6.06
C ARG A 9 -5.28 -5.70 -4.86
N TYR A 10 -5.86 -5.86 -3.67
CA TYR A 10 -5.14 -6.22 -2.46
C TYR A 10 -4.94 -7.74 -2.42
N ALA A 11 -3.70 -8.17 -2.25
CA ALA A 11 -3.33 -9.55 -2.00
C ALA A 11 -3.51 -9.90 -0.51
N ALA A 12 -3.61 -11.20 -0.22
CA ALA A 12 -3.91 -11.70 1.13
C ALA A 12 -2.79 -11.42 2.16
N ASP A 13 -1.57 -11.19 1.68
CA ASP A 13 -0.38 -10.82 2.45
C ASP A 13 -0.28 -9.31 2.72
N GLY A 14 -1.26 -8.53 2.26
CA GLY A 14 -1.28 -7.07 2.41
C GLY A 14 -0.52 -6.33 1.30
N ASP A 15 0.01 -7.04 0.31
CA ASP A 15 0.61 -6.41 -0.87
C ASP A 15 -0.47 -5.91 -1.84
N ILE A 16 -0.11 -4.92 -2.65
CA ILE A 16 -0.96 -4.45 -3.75
C ILE A 16 -0.43 -5.12 -5.00
N GLU A 17 -1.30 -5.78 -5.77
CA GLU A 17 -0.91 -6.44 -7.01
C GLU A 17 -1.68 -5.89 -8.21
N THR A 18 -0.98 -5.81 -9.34
CA THR A 18 -1.58 -5.61 -10.66
C THR A 18 -1.92 -6.97 -11.25
N TYR A 19 -3.08 -7.07 -11.89
CA TYR A 19 -3.52 -8.29 -12.54
C TYR A 19 -4.19 -8.00 -13.88
N ASP A 20 -4.15 -8.97 -14.79
CA ASP A 20 -4.90 -8.91 -16.05
C ASP A 20 -6.37 -9.26 -15.78
N LYS A 21 -7.27 -8.33 -16.10
CA LYS A 21 -8.72 -8.47 -15.83
C LYS A 21 -9.39 -9.60 -16.63
N ARG A 22 -8.82 -10.03 -17.75
CA ARG A 22 -9.40 -11.09 -18.60
C ARG A 22 -9.05 -12.48 -18.08
N THR A 23 -7.82 -12.65 -17.62
CA THR A 23 -7.28 -13.94 -17.19
C THR A 23 -7.28 -14.11 -15.67
N GLY A 24 -7.40 -13.02 -14.91
CA GLY A 24 -7.31 -12.99 -13.45
C GLY A 24 -5.88 -13.18 -12.91
N LYS A 25 -4.88 -13.31 -13.80
CA LYS A 25 -3.49 -13.58 -13.43
C LYS A 25 -2.78 -12.31 -12.99
N THR A 26 -1.98 -12.43 -11.94
CA THR A 26 -1.08 -11.38 -11.47
C THR A 26 -0.05 -11.06 -12.53
N THR A 27 0.08 -9.78 -12.87
CA THR A 27 1.03 -9.25 -13.86
C THR A 27 2.18 -8.47 -13.21
N GLY A 28 2.10 -8.19 -11.91
CA GLY A 28 3.14 -7.48 -11.18
C GLY A 28 2.69 -7.13 -9.76
N HIS A 29 3.66 -6.95 -8.86
CA HIS A 29 3.41 -6.54 -7.49
C HIS A 29 3.83 -5.07 -7.32
N ILE A 30 2.94 -4.28 -6.73
CA ILE A 30 3.21 -2.94 -6.22
C ILE A 30 3.40 -3.11 -4.72
N THR A 31 4.56 -3.63 -4.32
CA THR A 31 4.89 -3.73 -2.91
C THR A 31 4.98 -2.30 -2.37
N THR A 32 4.14 -1.96 -1.39
CA THR A 32 4.36 -0.73 -0.64
C THR A 32 5.68 -0.95 0.10
N MET A 33 6.67 -0.06 -0.07
CA MET A 33 8.02 -0.21 0.49
C MET A 33 8.11 -0.34 2.03
N GLY A 34 7.00 -0.57 2.73
CA GLY A 34 6.97 -0.96 4.14
C GLY A 34 7.26 -2.44 4.42
N ASN A 35 7.17 -3.34 3.43
CA ASN A 35 7.39 -4.78 3.67
C ASN A 35 8.84 -5.26 3.45
N PHE A 36 9.74 -4.41 2.94
CA PHE A 36 11.13 -4.81 2.61
C PHE A 36 12.19 -4.39 3.64
N ILE A 37 11.81 -3.63 4.66
CA ILE A 37 12.68 -3.34 5.80
C ILE A 37 12.06 -4.08 6.96
N GLU A 38 12.84 -4.87 7.68
CA GLU A 38 12.42 -5.45 8.96
C GLU A 38 12.03 -4.27 9.86
N GLU A 39 10.74 -3.93 9.86
CA GLU A 39 10.25 -2.75 10.56
C GLU A 39 10.34 -3.03 12.04
N THR A 40 11.41 -2.50 12.64
CA THR A 40 11.53 -2.42 14.08
C THR A 40 10.32 -1.68 14.65
N GLU A 41 10.00 -1.96 15.91
CA GLU A 41 8.94 -1.26 16.63
C GLU A 41 9.14 0.27 16.62
N GLU A 42 10.40 0.72 16.56
CA GLU A 42 10.76 2.12 16.42
C GLU A 42 10.36 2.71 15.07
N HIS A 43 10.54 1.96 13.96
CA HIS A 43 10.07 2.39 12.65
C HIS A 43 8.54 2.51 12.59
N ARG A 44 7.82 1.58 13.22
CA ARG A 44 6.35 1.65 13.32
C ARG A 44 5.90 2.86 14.13
N LYS A 45 6.52 3.11 15.28
CA LYS A 45 6.23 4.27 16.12
C LYS A 45 6.51 5.58 15.39
N ALA A 46 7.67 5.71 14.75
CA ALA A 46 8.04 6.90 14.00
C ALA A 46 7.10 7.14 12.81
N ARG A 47 6.68 6.08 12.12
CA ARG A 47 5.68 6.16 11.04
C ARG A 47 4.34 6.64 11.59
N LYS A 48 3.84 6.04 12.68
CA LYS A 48 2.58 6.44 13.32
C LYS A 48 2.60 7.90 13.75
N GLU A 49 3.65 8.34 14.44
CA GLU A 49 3.80 9.74 14.85
C GLU A 49 3.86 10.72 13.67
N ARG A 50 4.50 10.33 12.56
CA ARG A 50 4.55 11.15 11.34
C ARG A 50 3.19 11.29 10.69
N TRP A 51 2.43 10.21 10.60
CA TRP A 51 1.06 10.23 10.07
C TRP A 51 0.12 11.01 11.00
N ASP A 52 0.17 10.76 12.31
CA ASP A 52 -0.64 11.49 13.29
C ASP A 52 -0.38 13.01 13.24
N LYS A 53 0.88 13.43 13.11
CA LYS A 53 1.24 14.84 12.93
C LYS A 53 0.69 15.41 11.62
N ALA A 54 0.78 14.67 10.51
CA ALA A 54 0.26 15.10 9.23
C ALA A 54 -1.27 15.22 9.24
N PHE A 55 -1.97 14.22 9.77
CA PHE A 55 -3.43 14.22 9.91
C PHE A 55 -3.89 15.38 10.80
N LYS A 56 -3.23 15.61 11.94
CA LYS A 56 -3.51 16.76 12.81
C LYS A 56 -3.28 18.10 12.10
N ALA A 57 -2.20 18.24 11.33
CA ALA A 57 -1.90 19.46 10.58
C ALA A 57 -2.95 19.75 9.49
N HIS A 58 -3.58 18.70 8.95
CA HIS A 58 -4.63 18.82 7.93
C HIS A 58 -6.06 18.73 8.49
N GLY A 59 -6.23 18.66 9.81
CA GLY A 59 -7.55 18.60 10.47
C GLY A 59 -8.30 17.28 10.24
N ILE A 60 -7.62 16.23 9.77
CA ILE A 60 -8.19 14.92 9.50
C ILE A 60 -8.11 14.10 10.79
N LYS A 61 -9.24 13.55 11.24
CA LYS A 61 -9.27 12.60 12.36
C LYS A 61 -9.12 11.18 11.79
N CYS A 62 -8.10 10.45 12.21
CA CYS A 62 -8.09 9.00 12.09
C CYS A 62 -8.94 8.43 13.24
N GLU A 63 -10.05 7.79 12.89
CA GLU A 63 -10.84 6.93 13.81
C GLU A 63 -10.24 5.53 13.90
#